data_AF-A0A9E3MQX7-F1
#
_entry.id   AF-A0A9E3MQX7-F1
#
_cell.length_a   1.000
_cell.length_b   1.000
_cell.length_c   1.000
_cell.angle_alpha   90.00
_cell.angle_beta   90.00
_cell.angle_gamma   90.00
#
_symmetry.space_group_name_H-M   'P 1'
#
loop_
_entity.id
_entity.type
_entity.pdbx_description
1 polymer ?
#
loop_
_entity_poly.entity_id
_entity_poly.type
_entity_poly.pdbx_seq_one_letter_code
_entity_poly.pdbx_strand_id
1 'polypeptide(L)'
;MTAIPQGRARRAVLVSAICALVVTGTGLTGCSEDPDEGTNGVGKLPAAQIQSRTRAAAGSADALRLSGNVVTSGRTYKLDMRLSSDGGSGSVTAEGATFQLLRIGKELYLKADADFWTQEDGKGDGSDSDAAADKLDGKYVKVPSGDPAYKKFSGFTDKDVLLDGLLTLHGSLDTDGHHEQAGTRT
;
A
#
# COMPACT_ATOMS: atom_id res chain seq x y z
N MET A 1 -64.99 -7.56 -7.61
CA MET A 1 -66.29 -6.95 -7.96
C MET A 1 -66.67 -5.97 -6.87
N THR A 2 -67.20 -4.79 -7.25
CA THR A 2 -67.98 -3.82 -6.44
C THR A 2 -67.27 -3.11 -5.27
N ALA A 3 -67.44 -1.82 -4.97
CA ALA A 3 -67.80 -0.58 -5.67
C ALA A 3 -67.62 0.57 -4.65
N ILE A 4 -67.32 1.78 -5.14
CA ILE A 4 -67.18 3.05 -4.40
C ILE A 4 -68.59 3.59 -4.01
N PRO A 5 -68.73 4.45 -2.97
CA PRO A 5 -68.99 5.88 -3.26
C PRO A 5 -68.17 6.83 -2.34
N GLN A 6 -67.52 7.88 -2.87
CA GLN A 6 -68.05 9.19 -3.31
C GLN A 6 -68.36 10.14 -2.14
N GLY A 7 -67.39 10.99 -1.80
CA GLY A 7 -67.61 12.26 -1.12
C GLY A 7 -67.04 13.39 -1.98
N ARG A 8 -67.90 14.10 -2.71
CA ARG A 8 -67.58 15.20 -3.64
C ARG A 8 -68.10 16.50 -3.05
N ALA A 9 -67.25 17.53 -2.91
CA ALA A 9 -67.53 18.93 -3.28
C ALA A 9 -66.42 19.89 -2.78
N ARG A 10 -65.70 20.57 -3.70
CA ARG A 10 -65.81 22.04 -4.03
C ARG A 10 -65.11 22.93 -3.00
N ARG A 11 -64.26 23.94 -3.29
CA ARG A 11 -63.83 24.73 -4.47
C ARG A 11 -62.45 25.34 -4.07
N ALA A 12 -61.42 25.25 -4.90
CA ALA A 12 -60.81 26.35 -5.64
C ALA A 12 -60.61 27.68 -4.87
N VAL A 13 -59.35 28.01 -4.53
CA VAL A 13 -58.73 29.33 -4.81
C VAL A 13 -57.23 29.09 -5.04
N LEU A 14 -56.79 29.37 -6.27
CA LEU A 14 -55.39 29.59 -6.65
C LEU A 14 -55.00 31.01 -6.24
N VAL A 15 -53.89 31.18 -5.52
CA VAL A 15 -53.13 32.44 -5.53
C VAL A 15 -51.67 32.12 -5.80
N SER A 16 -51.28 32.40 -7.03
CA SER A 16 -49.90 32.49 -7.51
C SER A 16 -49.20 33.67 -6.82
N ALA A 17 -48.07 33.41 -6.17
CA ALA A 17 -47.12 34.45 -5.77
C ALA A 17 -45.76 34.12 -6.40
N ILE A 18 -45.50 34.75 -7.54
CA ILE A 18 -44.20 34.80 -8.20
C ILE A 18 -43.30 35.70 -7.34
N CYS A 19 -42.36 35.13 -6.60
CA CYS A 19 -41.25 35.88 -6.03
C CYS A 19 -40.04 35.70 -6.96
N ALA A 20 -39.90 36.63 -7.91
CA ALA A 20 -38.65 36.87 -8.60
C ALA A 20 -37.67 37.49 -7.59
N LEU A 21 -36.77 36.67 -7.04
CA LEU A 21 -35.65 37.14 -6.24
C LEU A 21 -34.40 37.09 -7.12
N VAL A 22 -34.14 38.22 -7.77
CA VAL A 22 -32.83 38.54 -8.34
C VAL A 22 -31.88 38.72 -7.17
N VAL A 23 -31.17 37.67 -6.78
CA VAL A 23 -29.96 37.80 -5.95
C VAL A 23 -28.81 38.06 -6.90
N THR A 24 -28.51 39.35 -7.02
CA THR A 24 -27.21 39.88 -7.42
C THR A 24 -26.09 39.20 -6.63
N GLY A 25 -25.00 38.88 -7.32
CA GLY A 25 -23.85 38.12 -6.84
C GLY A 25 -23.49 38.29 -5.36
N THR A 26 -23.60 37.18 -4.64
CA THR A 26 -22.68 36.87 -3.55
C THR A 26 -21.99 35.60 -3.99
N GLY A 27 -20.80 35.74 -4.57
CA GLY A 27 -19.89 34.61 -4.65
C GLY A 27 -19.81 34.02 -3.26
N LEU A 28 -20.22 32.75 -3.12
CA LEU A 28 -19.84 31.91 -2.00
C LEU A 28 -18.33 31.74 -2.09
N THR A 29 -17.59 32.81 -1.77
CA THR A 29 -16.25 32.69 -1.21
C THR A 29 -16.49 32.19 0.21
N GLY A 30 -16.92 30.93 0.31
CA GLY A 30 -16.62 30.17 1.51
C GLY A 30 -15.14 30.39 1.72
N CYS A 31 -14.76 30.80 2.92
CA CYS A 31 -13.37 30.81 3.33
C CYS A 31 -12.87 29.37 3.20
N SER A 32 -12.43 28.99 2.00
CA SER A 32 -11.77 27.73 1.76
C SER A 32 -10.44 27.86 2.46
N GLU A 33 -10.33 27.26 3.64
CA GLU A 33 -9.08 27.09 4.35
C GLU A 33 -8.06 26.52 3.37
N ASP A 34 -6.85 27.09 3.35
CA ASP A 34 -5.78 26.60 2.47
C ASP A 34 -5.48 25.16 2.89
N PRO A 35 -5.73 24.14 2.04
CA PRO A 35 -5.57 22.74 2.42
C PRO A 35 -4.11 22.41 2.77
N ASP A 36 -3.17 23.22 2.30
CA ASP A 36 -1.74 23.14 2.58
C ASP A 36 -1.30 24.02 3.77
N GLU A 37 -2.21 24.74 4.43
CA GLU A 37 -1.87 25.51 5.62
C GLU A 37 -1.33 24.58 6.72
N GLY A 38 -0.14 24.89 7.25
CA GLY A 38 0.54 24.08 8.26
C GLY A 38 1.12 22.76 7.75
N THR A 39 1.21 22.53 6.44
CA THR A 39 1.95 21.39 5.86
C THR A 39 3.41 21.76 5.59
N ASN A 40 4.20 20.80 5.07
CA ASN A 40 5.58 21.03 4.62
C ASN A 40 5.66 21.77 3.26
N GLY A 41 4.52 22.21 2.71
CA GLY A 41 4.43 22.94 1.45
C GLY A 41 4.68 22.10 0.19
N VAL A 42 4.82 20.77 0.30
CA VAL A 42 5.01 19.90 -0.87
C VAL A 42 3.76 19.87 -1.76
N GLY A 43 2.55 19.89 -1.18
CA GLY A 43 1.28 19.88 -1.94
C GLY A 43 1.08 21.08 -2.86
N LYS A 44 1.82 22.19 -2.64
CA LYS A 44 1.78 23.40 -3.48
C LYS A 44 2.68 23.30 -4.73
N LEU A 45 3.48 22.25 -4.85
CA LEU A 45 4.50 22.14 -5.91
C LEU A 45 3.93 21.45 -7.16
N PRO A 46 4.50 21.69 -8.35
CA PRO A 46 4.20 20.90 -9.53
C PRO A 46 4.52 19.41 -9.31
N ALA A 47 3.74 18.51 -9.92
CA ALA A 47 3.85 17.06 -9.71
C ALA A 47 5.28 16.49 -9.85
N ALA A 48 6.07 16.99 -10.82
CA ALA A 48 7.46 16.58 -10.99
C ALA A 48 8.36 16.94 -9.79
N GLN A 49 8.12 18.09 -9.16
CA GLN A 49 8.85 18.51 -7.96
C GLN A 49 8.40 17.73 -6.73
N ILE A 50 7.10 17.41 -6.62
CA ILE A 50 6.57 16.50 -5.59
C ILE A 50 7.30 15.16 -5.68
N GLN A 51 7.28 14.52 -6.86
CA GLN A 51 7.95 13.23 -7.08
C GLN A 51 9.43 13.29 -6.70
N SER A 52 10.16 14.30 -7.19
CA SER A 52 11.60 14.46 -6.94
C SER A 52 11.90 14.62 -5.44
N ARG A 53 11.17 15.50 -4.74
CA ARG A 53 11.36 15.72 -3.30
C ARG A 53 10.98 14.50 -2.47
N THR A 54 9.89 13.82 -2.81
CA THR A 54 9.45 12.59 -2.12
C THR A 54 10.47 11.47 -2.28
N ARG A 55 10.99 11.25 -3.50
CA ARG A 55 12.04 10.25 -3.74
C ARG A 55 13.32 10.58 -2.97
N ALA A 56 13.74 11.85 -2.97
CA ALA A 56 14.91 12.29 -2.21
C ALA A 56 14.73 12.07 -0.70
N ALA A 57 13.57 12.46 -0.15
CA ALA A 57 13.26 12.27 1.27
C ALA A 57 13.28 10.78 1.65
N ALA A 58 12.60 9.92 0.88
CA ALA A 58 12.59 8.48 1.12
C ALA A 58 13.99 7.85 1.01
N GLY A 59 14.77 8.25 0.00
CA GLY A 59 16.15 7.78 -0.18
C GLY A 59 17.09 8.19 0.95
N SER A 60 16.89 9.41 1.50
CA SER A 60 17.71 9.94 2.60
C SER A 60 17.39 9.36 3.98
N ALA A 61 16.29 8.61 4.13
CA ALA A 61 15.94 8.01 5.40
C ALA A 61 16.94 6.90 5.79
N ASP A 62 17.48 6.97 7.01
CA ASP A 62 18.40 5.95 7.56
C ASP A 62 17.73 4.58 7.67
N ALA A 63 16.46 4.58 8.07
CA ALA A 63 15.63 3.41 8.16
C ALA A 63 14.16 3.72 7.87
N LEU A 64 13.44 2.73 7.35
CA LEU A 64 12.01 2.85 7.07
C LEU A 64 11.27 1.54 7.31
N ARG A 65 9.95 1.64 7.48
CA ARG A 65 9.05 0.50 7.41
C ARG A 65 8.25 0.57 6.13
N LEU A 66 8.19 -0.54 5.42
CA LEU A 66 7.42 -0.69 4.19
C LEU A 66 6.40 -1.80 4.39
N SER A 67 5.13 -1.48 4.22
CA SER A 67 4.03 -2.43 4.35
C SER A 67 3.08 -2.27 3.17
N GLY A 68 2.75 -3.38 2.49
CA GLY A 68 1.86 -3.34 1.34
C GLY A 68 1.91 -4.60 0.48
N ASN A 69 1.25 -4.55 -0.66
CA ASN A 69 1.30 -5.61 -1.67
C ASN A 69 2.19 -5.17 -2.82
N VAL A 70 3.10 -6.03 -3.24
CA VAL A 70 4.00 -5.81 -4.39
C VAL A 70 3.74 -6.88 -5.43
N VAL A 71 3.53 -6.46 -6.68
CA VAL A 71 3.36 -7.36 -7.81
C VAL A 71 4.68 -7.43 -8.58
N THR A 72 5.26 -8.62 -8.68
CA THR A 72 6.48 -8.85 -9.47
C THR A 72 6.48 -10.25 -10.08
N SER A 73 6.96 -10.36 -11.31
CA SER A 73 6.99 -11.62 -12.08
C SER A 73 5.63 -12.35 -12.11
N GLY A 74 4.53 -11.60 -12.20
CA GLY A 74 3.17 -12.14 -12.24
C GLY A 74 2.62 -12.65 -10.90
N ARG A 75 3.34 -12.44 -9.79
CA ARG A 75 2.92 -12.86 -8.44
C ARG A 75 2.78 -11.66 -7.52
N THR A 76 1.83 -11.76 -6.59
CA THR A 76 1.62 -10.78 -5.52
C THR A 76 2.29 -11.25 -4.24
N TYR A 77 3.08 -10.38 -3.65
CA TYR A 77 3.73 -10.56 -2.36
C TYR A 77 3.18 -9.53 -1.39
N LYS A 78 2.68 -9.97 -0.23
CA LYS A 78 2.41 -9.05 0.88
C LYS A 78 3.67 -8.90 1.70
N LEU A 79 4.12 -7.67 1.87
CA LEU A 79 5.35 -7.31 2.58
C LEU A 79 5.01 -6.51 3.84
N ASP A 80 5.76 -6.77 4.92
CA ASP A 80 5.93 -5.88 6.06
C ASP A 80 7.40 -5.93 6.48
N MET A 81 8.18 -4.96 5.98
CA MET A 81 9.63 -4.93 6.05
C MET A 81 10.11 -3.71 6.84
N ARG A 82 11.14 -3.91 7.65
CA ARG A 82 11.98 -2.85 8.22
C ARG A 82 13.30 -2.86 7.48
N LEU A 83 13.69 -1.72 6.94
CA LEU A 83 14.81 -1.59 6.01
C LEU A 83 15.76 -0.51 6.51
N SER A 84 17.05 -0.75 6.30
CA SER A 84 18.16 0.16 6.60
C SER A 84 19.23 0.04 5.51
N SER A 85 20.31 0.82 5.59
CA SER A 85 21.45 0.69 4.67
C SER A 85 22.12 -0.68 4.70
N ASP A 86 22.12 -1.34 5.86
CA ASP A 86 22.87 -2.59 6.07
C ASP A 86 22.02 -3.86 5.90
N GLY A 87 20.76 -3.72 5.48
CA GLY A 87 19.86 -4.83 5.23
C GLY A 87 18.46 -4.57 5.76
N GLY A 88 17.74 -5.65 6.06
CA GLY A 88 16.35 -5.56 6.44
C GLY A 88 15.80 -6.82 7.05
N SER A 89 14.68 -6.69 7.74
CA SER A 89 13.96 -7.81 8.35
C SER A 89 12.46 -7.61 8.25
N GLY A 90 11.71 -8.70 8.15
CA GLY A 90 10.26 -8.60 8.03
C GLY A 90 9.60 -9.87 7.55
N SER A 91 8.30 -9.78 7.29
CA SER A 91 7.49 -10.88 6.79
C SER A 91 7.15 -10.71 5.32
N VAL A 92 7.15 -11.84 4.61
CA VAL A 92 6.69 -11.96 3.23
C VAL A 92 5.61 -13.03 3.20
N THR A 93 4.44 -12.69 2.66
CA THR A 93 3.39 -13.68 2.35
C THR A 93 3.28 -13.84 0.85
N ALA A 94 3.33 -15.09 0.38
CA ALA A 94 3.16 -15.47 -1.01
C ALA A 94 2.25 -16.69 -1.09
N GLU A 95 1.23 -16.66 -1.95
CA GLU A 95 0.33 -17.81 -2.19
C GLU A 95 -0.30 -18.40 -0.91
N GLY A 96 -0.50 -17.55 0.12
CA GLY A 96 -1.06 -17.95 1.42
C GLY A 96 -0.02 -18.37 2.48
N ALA A 97 1.21 -18.70 2.08
CA ALA A 97 2.30 -19.04 2.99
C ALA A 97 3.05 -17.78 3.44
N THR A 98 3.43 -17.71 4.72
CA THR A 98 4.18 -16.57 5.29
C THR A 98 5.52 -17.04 5.84
N PHE A 99 6.59 -16.36 5.43
CA PHE A 99 7.94 -16.58 5.95
C PHE A 99 8.58 -15.25 6.35
N GLN A 100 9.65 -15.31 7.13
CA GLN A 100 10.41 -14.17 7.58
C GLN A 100 11.74 -14.11 6.86
N LEU A 101 12.16 -12.89 6.51
CA LEU A 101 13.48 -12.60 5.98
C LEU A 101 14.29 -11.82 7.01
N LEU A 102 15.59 -12.08 7.05
CA LEU A 102 16.58 -11.29 7.76
C LEU A 102 17.81 -11.16 6.88
N ARG A 103 18.21 -9.94 6.57
CA ARG A 103 19.48 -9.66 5.88
C ARG A 103 20.37 -8.77 6.73
N ILE A 104 21.62 -9.18 6.88
CA ILE A 104 22.69 -8.40 7.52
C ILE A 104 23.87 -8.36 6.54
N GLY A 105 24.14 -7.19 5.97
CA GLY A 105 25.08 -7.04 4.86
C GLY A 105 24.70 -7.92 3.66
N LYS A 106 25.52 -8.93 3.36
CA LYS A 106 25.29 -9.89 2.27
C LYS A 106 24.71 -11.23 2.75
N GLU A 107 24.49 -11.36 4.05
CA GLU A 107 24.02 -12.60 4.65
C GLU A 107 22.51 -12.56 4.73
N LEU A 108 21.86 -13.41 3.94
CA LEU A 108 20.41 -13.53 3.90
C LEU A 108 19.98 -14.81 4.62
N TYR A 109 18.97 -14.67 5.45
CA TYR A 109 18.37 -15.76 6.19
C TYR A 109 16.86 -15.78 5.95
N LEU A 110 16.31 -16.99 5.83
CA LEU A 110 14.89 -17.26 5.73
C LEU A 110 14.46 -18.06 6.95
N LYS A 111 13.32 -17.69 7.53
CA LYS A 111 12.68 -18.46 8.60
C LYS A 111 11.24 -18.76 8.21
N ALA A 112 10.87 -20.03 8.30
CA ALA A 112 9.54 -20.51 8.02
C ALA A 112 9.16 -21.66 8.96
N ASP A 113 7.91 -22.11 8.87
CA ASP A 113 7.41 -23.26 9.60
C ASP A 113 7.78 -24.58 8.91
N ALA A 114 7.55 -25.70 9.59
CA ALA A 114 7.78 -27.04 9.04
C ALA A 114 7.06 -27.25 7.70
N ASP A 115 5.80 -26.80 7.58
CA ASP A 115 4.99 -26.96 6.36
C ASP A 115 5.64 -26.31 5.13
N PHE A 116 6.27 -25.14 5.30
CA PHE A 116 7.04 -24.49 4.24
C PHE A 116 8.25 -25.33 3.82
N TRP A 117 9.02 -25.87 4.79
CA TRP A 117 10.21 -26.66 4.49
C TRP A 117 9.88 -27.96 3.79
N THR A 118 8.79 -28.64 4.18
CA THR A 118 8.30 -29.85 3.49
C THR A 118 7.91 -29.58 2.03
N GLN A 119 7.36 -28.39 1.73
CA GLN A 119 6.97 -28.03 0.36
C GLN A 119 8.15 -27.67 -0.55
N GLU A 120 9.16 -26.97 0.00
CA GLU A 120 10.38 -26.64 -0.75
C GLU A 120 11.22 -27.89 -1.06
N ASP A 121 11.23 -28.88 -0.15
CA ASP A 121 11.96 -30.16 -0.29
C ASP A 121 11.28 -31.16 -1.24
N GLY A 122 10.42 -30.71 -2.18
CA GLY A 122 9.57 -31.47 -3.11
C GLY A 122 10.23 -32.51 -4.05
N LYS A 123 11.34 -33.13 -3.65
CA LYS A 123 12.05 -34.27 -4.23
C LYS A 123 12.40 -35.37 -3.22
N GLY A 124 12.09 -35.23 -1.93
CA GLY A 124 12.33 -36.26 -0.92
C GLY A 124 11.08 -37.12 -0.66
N ASP A 125 11.00 -38.30 -1.25
CA ASP A 125 9.97 -39.29 -0.96
C ASP A 125 10.37 -40.13 0.27
N GLY A 126 10.32 -39.55 1.47
CA GLY A 126 10.57 -40.36 2.67
C GLY A 126 10.49 -39.61 3.99
N SER A 127 10.30 -40.36 5.08
CA SER A 127 10.22 -39.88 6.47
C SER A 127 11.39 -38.98 6.93
N ASP A 128 12.48 -38.92 6.16
CA ASP A 128 13.64 -38.07 6.41
C ASP A 128 13.41 -36.59 6.04
N SER A 129 12.55 -36.27 5.07
CA SER A 129 12.21 -34.87 4.73
C SER A 129 11.40 -34.22 5.85
N ASP A 130 10.44 -34.96 6.41
CA ASP A 130 9.62 -34.47 7.54
C ASP A 130 10.49 -34.26 8.79
N ALA A 131 11.42 -35.18 9.07
CA ALA A 131 12.34 -35.06 10.19
C ALA A 131 13.36 -33.91 10.02
N ALA A 132 13.65 -33.49 8.79
CA ALA A 132 14.46 -32.30 8.50
C ALA A 132 13.63 -31.01 8.66
N ALA A 133 12.41 -30.99 8.12
CA ALA A 133 11.48 -29.86 8.26
C ALA A 133 11.20 -29.52 9.74
N ASP A 134 10.95 -30.53 10.57
CA ASP A 134 10.73 -30.36 12.02
C ASP A 134 11.93 -29.71 12.73
N LYS A 135 13.16 -29.98 12.27
CA LYS A 135 14.37 -29.39 12.86
C LYS A 135 14.55 -27.93 12.45
N LEU A 136 14.02 -27.55 11.28
CA LEU A 136 14.12 -26.21 10.72
C LEU A 136 12.94 -25.32 11.13
N ASP A 137 11.91 -25.89 11.75
CA ASP A 137 10.74 -25.14 12.23
C ASP A 137 11.14 -23.92 13.07
N GLY A 138 10.73 -22.75 12.58
CA GLY A 138 10.98 -21.47 13.21
C GLY A 138 12.46 -21.07 13.31
N LYS A 139 13.37 -21.74 12.58
CA LYS A 139 14.81 -21.41 12.54
C LYS A 139 15.14 -20.50 11.36
N TYR A 140 16.17 -19.68 11.53
CA TYR A 140 16.78 -18.94 10.42
C TYR A 140 17.77 -19.85 9.69
N VAL A 141 17.48 -20.10 8.43
CA VAL A 141 18.34 -20.85 7.51
C VAL A 141 19.01 -19.87 6.57
N LYS A 142 20.33 -19.96 6.47
CA LYS A 142 21.11 -19.11 5.56
C LYS A 142 20.82 -19.49 4.11
N VAL A 143 20.47 -18.50 3.30
CA VAL A 143 20.24 -18.65 1.86
C VAL A 143 21.59 -18.47 1.14
N PRO A 144 22.10 -19.48 0.42
CA PRO A 144 23.36 -19.34 -0.32
C PRO A 144 23.25 -18.27 -1.42
N SER A 145 24.29 -17.46 -1.60
CA SER A 145 24.28 -16.37 -2.60
C SER A 145 24.20 -16.85 -4.06
N GLY A 146 24.53 -18.12 -4.32
CA GLY A 146 24.38 -18.76 -5.63
C GLY A 146 22.96 -19.27 -5.91
N ASP A 147 22.09 -19.28 -4.90
CA ASP A 147 20.71 -19.74 -5.03
C ASP A 147 19.84 -18.67 -5.74
N PRO A 148 19.00 -19.04 -6.73
CA PRO A 148 18.03 -18.10 -7.33
C PRO A 148 17.13 -17.39 -6.31
N ALA A 149 16.75 -18.07 -5.22
CA ALA A 149 15.96 -17.50 -4.13
C ALA A 149 16.68 -16.33 -3.44
N TYR A 150 18.02 -16.35 -3.39
CA TYR A 150 18.80 -15.25 -2.82
C TYR A 150 18.50 -13.94 -3.55
N LYS A 151 18.61 -13.92 -4.89
CA LYS A 151 18.37 -12.69 -5.68
C LYS A 151 16.95 -12.17 -5.51
N LYS A 152 15.98 -13.08 -5.47
CA LYS A 152 14.57 -12.75 -5.30
C LYS A 152 14.30 -12.08 -3.95
N PHE A 153 14.78 -12.69 -2.87
CA PHE A 153 14.50 -12.25 -1.51
C PHE A 153 15.42 -11.14 -1.02
N SER A 154 16.65 -11.04 -1.56
CA SER A 154 17.54 -9.91 -1.27
C SER A 154 16.93 -8.59 -1.74
N GLY A 155 16.18 -8.57 -2.85
CA GLY A 155 15.47 -7.38 -3.32
C GLY A 155 14.42 -6.85 -2.32
N PHE A 156 13.77 -7.73 -1.54
CA PHE A 156 12.82 -7.31 -0.51
C PHE A 156 13.48 -6.79 0.77
N THR A 157 14.78 -7.05 0.95
CA THR A 157 15.57 -6.63 2.11
C THR A 157 16.61 -5.57 1.74
N ASP A 158 16.49 -4.98 0.56
CA ASP A 158 17.33 -3.91 0.07
C ASP A 158 16.52 -2.62 -0.06
N LYS A 159 16.88 -1.63 0.75
CA LYS A 159 16.14 -0.37 0.86
C LYS A 159 16.09 0.35 -0.50
N ASP A 160 17.23 0.47 -1.15
CA ASP A 160 17.36 1.29 -2.35
C ASP A 160 16.72 0.60 -3.56
N VAL A 161 16.94 -0.71 -3.71
CA VAL A 161 16.28 -1.50 -4.76
C VAL A 161 14.76 -1.46 -4.61
N LEU A 162 14.25 -1.62 -3.39
CA LEU A 162 12.81 -1.66 -3.16
C LEU A 162 12.18 -0.28 -3.33
N LEU A 163 12.82 0.79 -2.84
CA LEU A 163 12.35 2.16 -3.06
C LEU A 163 12.37 2.55 -4.55
N ASP A 164 13.41 2.18 -5.30
CA ASP A 164 13.48 2.47 -6.73
C ASP A 164 12.35 1.77 -7.50
N GLY A 165 12.08 0.50 -7.18
CA GLY A 165 10.98 -0.25 -7.77
C GLY A 165 9.59 0.30 -7.44
N LEU A 166 9.40 0.87 -6.24
CA LEU A 166 8.08 1.33 -5.77
C LEU A 166 7.79 2.80 -6.04
N LEU A 167 8.82 3.66 -6.06
CA LEU A 167 8.69 5.10 -6.28
C LEU A 167 8.92 5.50 -7.74
N THR A 168 9.05 4.52 -8.64
CA THR A 168 9.02 4.76 -10.07
C THR A 168 7.57 4.86 -10.52
N LEU A 169 7.19 6.06 -10.98
CA LEU A 169 5.86 6.33 -11.49
C LEU A 169 5.84 6.02 -12.99
N HIS A 170 4.82 5.29 -13.43
CA HIS A 170 4.60 4.96 -14.83
C HIS A 170 3.40 5.74 -15.37
N GLY A 171 3.48 6.20 -16.63
CA GLY A 171 2.41 6.96 -17.28
C GLY A 171 2.58 8.47 -17.15
N SER A 172 1.47 9.20 -17.32
CA SER A 172 1.44 10.65 -17.18
C SER A 172 1.46 11.04 -15.71
N LEU A 173 2.32 11.99 -15.34
CA LEU A 173 2.46 12.47 -13.97
C LEU A 173 1.56 13.67 -13.74
N ASP A 174 0.68 13.59 -12.73
CA ASP A 174 -0.20 14.68 -12.30
C ASP A 174 -0.46 14.60 -10.79
N THR A 175 -1.06 15.63 -10.21
CA THR A 175 -1.55 15.67 -8.81
C THR A 175 -2.99 15.19 -8.73
N ASP A 176 -3.37 14.50 -7.63
CA ASP A 176 -4.73 13.98 -7.40
C ASP A 176 -5.41 14.63 -6.18
N GLY A 177 -5.22 15.93 -5.98
CA GLY A 177 -5.76 16.65 -4.83
C GLY A 177 -5.07 16.31 -3.51
N HIS A 178 -5.80 16.48 -2.40
CA HIS A 178 -5.29 16.31 -1.02
C HIS A 178 -5.95 15.13 -0.32
N HIS A 179 -5.16 14.34 0.40
CA HIS A 179 -5.60 13.15 1.13
C HIS A 179 -5.03 13.09 2.55
N GLU A 180 -5.38 12.03 3.28
CA GLU A 180 -4.81 11.72 4.59
C GLU A 180 -4.33 10.26 4.62
N GLN A 181 -3.09 10.05 5.03
CA GLN A 181 -2.50 8.74 5.27
C GLN A 181 -1.98 8.65 6.70
N ALA A 182 -2.59 7.77 7.51
CA ALA A 182 -2.20 7.54 8.91
C ALA A 182 -2.06 8.84 9.74
N GLY A 183 -3.02 9.77 9.62
CA GLY A 183 -2.99 11.05 10.32
C GLY A 183 -2.08 12.12 9.70
N THR A 184 -1.43 11.82 8.58
CA THR A 184 -0.58 12.78 7.84
C THR A 184 -1.30 13.24 6.58
N ARG A 185 -1.47 14.55 6.40
CA ARG A 185 -2.01 15.15 5.17
C ARG A 185 -1.01 14.99 4.01
N THR A 186 -1.47 14.61 2.83
CA THR A 186 -0.65 14.35 1.63
C THR A 186 -1.21 15.00 0.39
#